data_AF-A0A2P4Y7L9-F1
#
_entry.id   AF-A0A2P4Y7L9-F1
#
_cell.length_a   1.000
_cell.length_b   1.000
_cell.length_c   1.000
_cell.angle_alpha   90.00
_cell.angle_beta   90.00
_cell.angle_gamma   90.00
#
_symmetry.space_group_name_H-M   'P 1'
#
loop_
_entity.id
_entity.type
_entity.pdbx_description
1 polymer ?
#
loop_
_entity_poly.entity_id
_entity_poly.type
_entity_poly.pdbx_seq_one_letter_code
_entity_poly.pdbx_strand_id
1 'polypeptide(L)'
;MVRLKVRVFTFPSDPRKQNSYVVGTIEGGLLPVVGTLNLDDKEVSTVTFSQLRSRIELLQDKDVIRRSVMFLEVLTLIATSSNPHSWPPNAMQTYWFGYFTDENESVPHVIAVADEDCPISKFLNMTTSKQTGDLIIVPQTQLGPVCEQCCEGCARCPPIQNNQ
;
A
#
# COMPACT_ATOMS: atom_id res chain seq x y z
N MET A 1 8.97 6.47 21.42
CA MET A 1 8.61 6.93 20.07
C MET A 1 8.72 5.74 19.12
N VAL A 2 7.67 5.48 18.36
CA VAL A 2 7.57 4.38 17.39
C VAL A 2 7.65 4.94 15.97
N ARG A 3 8.40 4.27 15.09
CA ARG A 3 8.61 4.64 13.70
C ARG A 3 7.78 3.74 12.79
N LEU A 4 6.77 4.28 12.15
CA LEU A 4 5.95 3.56 11.18
C LEU A 4 6.49 3.82 9.77
N LYS A 5 7.14 2.82 9.20
CA LYS A 5 7.66 2.86 7.83
C LYS A 5 6.52 2.60 6.86
N VAL A 6 6.29 3.53 5.95
CA VAL A 6 5.29 3.40 4.90
C VAL A 6 5.95 2.79 3.68
N ARG A 7 5.39 1.68 3.19
CA ARG A 7 5.87 0.95 2.01
C ARG A 7 4.73 0.73 1.05
N VAL A 8 5.02 0.63 -0.24
CA VAL A 8 4.01 0.29 -1.26
C VAL A 8 4.22 -1.16 -1.68
N PHE A 9 3.14 -1.92 -1.79
CA PHE A 9 3.17 -3.28 -2.32
C PHE A 9 2.78 -3.28 -3.79
N THR A 10 3.60 -3.92 -4.62
CA THR A 10 3.26 -4.23 -6.00
C THR A 10 3.71 -5.66 -6.29
N PHE A 11 3.00 -6.40 -7.13
CA PHE A 11 3.53 -7.70 -7.54
C PHE A 11 4.77 -7.52 -8.43
N PRO A 12 5.77 -8.43 -8.33
CA PRO A 12 6.95 -8.41 -9.19
C PRO A 12 6.55 -8.55 -10.65
N SER A 13 6.75 -7.48 -11.41
CA SER A 13 6.48 -7.44 -12.83
C SER A 13 7.80 -7.43 -13.60
N ASP A 14 7.89 -8.25 -14.65
CA ASP A 14 9.04 -8.23 -15.54
C ASP A 14 8.96 -6.95 -16.39
N PRO A 15 9.92 -6.02 -16.27
CA PRO A 15 9.92 -4.78 -17.05
C PRO A 15 9.90 -5.05 -18.56
N ARG A 16 10.38 -6.22 -19.01
CA ARG A 16 10.33 -6.63 -20.42
C ARG A 16 8.91 -6.92 -20.91
N LYS A 17 8.00 -7.31 -20.02
CA LYS A 17 6.58 -7.50 -20.36
C LYS A 17 5.85 -6.17 -20.51
N GLN A 18 6.33 -5.11 -19.86
CA GLN A 18 5.72 -3.78 -19.93
C GLN A 18 6.31 -2.93 -21.06
N ASN A 19 7.63 -3.02 -21.31
CA ASN A 19 8.29 -2.30 -22.39
C ASN A 19 9.42 -3.15 -22.98
N SER A 20 9.30 -3.57 -24.25
CA SER A 20 10.26 -4.47 -24.92
C SER A 20 11.69 -3.93 -25.04
N TYR A 21 11.88 -2.63 -24.86
CA TYR A 21 13.18 -1.94 -24.94
C TYR A 21 13.83 -1.66 -23.59
N VAL A 22 13.13 -1.93 -22.47
CA VAL A 22 13.67 -1.65 -21.14
C VAL A 22 14.50 -2.84 -20.65
N VAL A 23 15.81 -2.62 -20.53
CA VAL A 23 16.74 -3.55 -19.86
C VAL A 23 16.80 -3.13 -18.39
N GLY A 24 15.81 -3.57 -17.60
CA GLY A 24 15.69 -3.22 -16.19
C GLY A 24 15.72 -4.43 -15.27
N THR A 25 16.01 -4.20 -13.99
CA THR A 25 15.81 -5.18 -12.90
C THR A 25 14.31 -5.42 -12.67
N ILE A 26 13.94 -6.64 -12.24
CA ILE A 26 12.54 -6.98 -11.89
C ILE A 26 12.03 -5.97 -10.85
N GLU A 27 10.97 -5.23 -11.18
CA GLU A 27 10.35 -4.26 -10.27
C GLU A 27 9.12 -4.89 -9.61
N GLY A 28 9.14 -4.94 -8.27
CA GLY A 28 8.00 -5.31 -7.42
C GLY A 28 8.39 -6.14 -6.20
N GLY A 29 7.37 -6.56 -5.45
CA GLY A 29 7.44 -7.01 -4.07
C GLY A 29 7.10 -5.87 -3.10
N LEU A 30 7.70 -5.91 -1.90
CA LEU A 30 7.73 -4.74 -1.02
C LEU A 30 8.69 -3.71 -1.60
N LEU A 31 8.12 -2.61 -2.11
CA LEU A 31 8.92 -1.49 -2.57
C LEU A 31 9.66 -0.84 -1.39
N PRO A 32 10.76 -0.10 -1.67
CA PRO A 32 11.51 0.63 -0.65
C PRO A 32 10.59 1.54 0.20
N VAL A 33 11.07 1.86 1.40
CA VAL A 33 10.35 2.72 2.34
C VAL A 33 10.17 4.11 1.74
N VAL A 34 8.93 4.49 1.44
CA VAL A 34 8.55 5.77 0.83
C VAL A 34 8.61 6.90 1.87
N GLY A 35 8.37 6.57 3.14
CA GLY A 35 8.50 7.51 4.23
C GLY A 35 8.39 6.85 5.59
N THR A 36 8.66 7.63 6.64
CA THR A 36 8.51 7.16 8.02
C THR A 36 7.68 8.17 8.79
N LEU A 37 6.59 7.70 9.40
CA LEU A 37 5.79 8.46 10.34
C LEU A 37 6.32 8.19 11.75
N ASN A 38 6.54 9.24 12.53
CA ASN A 38 6.89 9.10 13.94
C ASN A 38 5.62 9.22 14.76
N LEU A 39 5.34 8.18 15.55
CA LEU A 39 4.21 8.11 16.47
C LEU A 39 4.72 8.11 17.90
N ASP A 40 4.00 8.78 18.79
CA ASP A 40 4.31 8.74 20.22
C ASP A 40 3.83 7.41 20.84
N ASP A 41 4.51 6.93 21.88
CA ASP A 41 4.20 5.62 22.48
C ASP A 41 2.77 5.56 23.05
N LYS A 42 2.23 6.70 23.47
CA LYS A 42 0.84 6.84 23.94
C LYS A 42 -0.18 6.88 22.80
N GLU A 43 0.24 7.36 21.63
CA GLU A 43 -0.61 7.50 20.46
C GLU A 43 -0.77 6.17 19.72
N VAL A 44 0.27 5.33 19.73
CA VAL A 44 0.32 4.02 19.06
C VAL A 44 -0.86 3.10 19.40
N SER A 45 -1.37 3.16 20.63
CA SER A 45 -2.50 2.33 21.07
C SER A 45 -3.87 2.86 20.64
N THR A 46 -3.97 4.11 20.21
CA THR A 46 -5.25 4.80 19.94
C THR A 46 -5.39 5.29 18.51
N VAL A 47 -4.28 5.54 17.81
CA VAL A 47 -4.29 6.04 16.44
C VAL A 47 -4.90 5.02 15.48
N THR A 48 -5.77 5.51 14.61
CA THR A 48 -6.51 4.72 13.63
C THR A 48 -5.92 4.86 12.23
N PHE A 49 -6.27 3.95 11.32
CA PHE A 49 -5.83 4.08 9.92
C PHE A 49 -6.43 5.30 9.23
N SER A 50 -7.66 5.70 9.59
CA SER A 50 -8.30 6.91 9.08
C SER A 50 -7.50 8.18 9.43
N GLN A 51 -6.96 8.25 10.65
CA GLN A 51 -6.06 9.34 11.06
C GLN A 51 -4.71 9.28 10.35
N LEU A 52 -4.14 8.08 10.17
CA LEU A 52 -2.89 7.91 9.43
C LEU A 52 -3.03 8.31 7.96
N ARG A 53 -4.16 8.01 7.30
CA ARG A 53 -4.43 8.45 5.93
C ARG A 53 -4.26 9.94 5.78
N SER A 54 -4.87 10.73 6.67
CA SER A 54 -4.75 12.19 6.64
C SER A 54 -3.30 12.66 6.79
N ARG A 55 -2.51 12.00 7.66
CA ARG A 55 -1.07 12.30 7.86
C ARG A 55 -0.20 11.89 6.68
N ILE A 56 -0.59 10.83 5.97
CA ILE A 56 0.11 10.37 4.78
C ILE A 56 -0.18 11.32 3.62
N GLU A 57 -1.44 11.62 3.38
CA GLU A 57 -1.87 12.38 2.19
C GLU A 57 -1.55 13.87 2.29
N LEU A 58 -1.66 14.45 3.48
CA LEU A 58 -1.65 15.90 3.67
C LEU A 58 -0.46 16.34 4.53
N LEU A 59 0.12 17.49 4.14
CA LEU A 59 1.06 18.25 4.93
C LEU A 59 0.44 19.61 5.23
N GLN A 60 0.31 19.95 6.51
CA GLN A 60 -0.16 21.26 6.95
C GLN A 60 1.05 22.15 7.26
N ASP A 61 1.18 23.26 6.54
CA ASP A 61 2.28 24.22 6.71
C ASP A 61 1.69 25.63 6.76
N LYS A 62 1.76 26.28 7.94
CA LYS A 62 1.34 27.67 8.18
C LYS A 62 0.04 28.06 7.44
N ASP A 63 -1.02 27.32 7.74
CA ASP A 63 -2.39 27.47 7.19
C ASP A 63 -2.63 27.02 5.74
N VAL A 64 -1.63 26.45 5.06
CA VAL A 64 -1.80 25.83 3.74
C VAL A 64 -1.81 24.31 3.87
N ILE A 65 -2.88 23.68 3.38
CA ILE A 65 -2.97 22.23 3.23
C ILE A 65 -2.50 21.87 1.82
N ARG A 66 -1.43 21.08 1.73
CA ARG A 66 -0.90 20.55 0.46
C ARG A 66 -0.73 19.04 0.53
N ARG A 67 -0.66 18.38 -0.63
CA ARG A 67 -0.29 16.96 -0.68
C ARG A 67 1.13 16.76 -0.16
N SER A 68 1.35 15.72 0.64
CA SER A 68 2.68 15.39 1.14
C SER A 68 3.56 14.85 0.01
N VAL A 69 4.87 15.04 0.13
CA VAL A 69 5.84 14.46 -0.82
C VAL A 69 5.78 12.93 -0.79
N MET A 70 5.61 12.35 0.41
CA MET A 70 5.43 10.91 0.59
C MET A 70 4.23 10.39 -0.21
N PHE A 71 3.10 11.10 -0.18
CA PHE A 71 1.92 10.68 -0.93
C PHE A 71 2.07 10.87 -2.45
N LEU A 72 2.78 11.91 -2.90
CA LEU A 72 3.09 12.08 -4.32
C LEU A 72 3.96 10.92 -4.85
N GLU A 73 4.92 10.45 -4.06
CA GLU A 73 5.73 9.29 -4.39
C GLU A 73 4.89 8.01 -4.41
N VAL A 74 4.01 7.80 -3.43
CA VAL A 74 3.03 6.70 -3.44
C VAL A 74 2.19 6.70 -4.72
N LEU A 75 1.61 7.85 -5.09
CA LEU A 75 0.80 7.96 -6.31
C LEU A 75 1.62 7.67 -7.58
N THR A 76 2.89 8.07 -7.61
CA THR A 76 3.79 7.78 -8.73
C THR A 76 4.03 6.27 -8.85
N LEU A 77 4.30 5.58 -7.72
CA LEU A 77 4.48 4.14 -7.69
C LEU A 77 3.21 3.38 -8.08
N ILE A 78 2.03 3.86 -7.67
CA ILE A 78 0.75 3.29 -8.09
C ILE A 78 0.58 3.44 -9.61
N ALA A 79 0.88 4.62 -10.16
CA ALA A 79 0.71 4.90 -11.58
C ALA A 79 1.65 4.08 -12.47
N THR A 80 2.84 3.72 -11.99
CA THR A 80 3.79 2.85 -12.70
C THR A 80 3.62 1.36 -12.40
N SER A 81 2.73 1.00 -11.47
CA SER A 81 2.50 -0.40 -11.10
C SER A 81 1.76 -1.17 -12.19
N SER A 82 1.95 -2.50 -12.19
CA SER A 82 1.18 -3.40 -13.04
C SER A 82 -0.32 -3.32 -12.72
N ASN A 83 -1.17 -3.55 -13.72
CA ASN A 83 -2.62 -3.63 -13.55
C ASN A 83 -3.13 -5.00 -13.98
N PRO A 84 -2.86 -6.06 -13.19
CA PRO A 84 -3.19 -7.44 -13.57
C PRO A 84 -4.68 -7.68 -13.81
N HIS A 85 -5.55 -6.92 -13.12
CA HIS A 85 -7.00 -7.05 -13.23
C HIS A 85 -7.65 -6.07 -14.20
N SER A 86 -6.87 -5.31 -14.96
CA SER A 86 -7.38 -4.30 -15.91
C SER A 86 -8.37 -3.31 -15.29
N TRP A 87 -8.12 -2.88 -14.05
CA TRP A 87 -8.92 -1.85 -13.40
C TRP A 87 -8.96 -0.55 -14.24
N PRO A 88 -10.09 0.16 -14.27
CA PRO A 88 -10.20 1.44 -14.95
C PRO A 88 -9.23 2.51 -14.38
N PRO A 89 -8.88 3.56 -15.16
CA PRO A 89 -7.90 4.57 -14.75
C PRO A 89 -8.20 5.31 -13.45
N ASN A 90 -9.48 5.45 -13.07
CA ASN A 90 -9.88 6.05 -11.79
C ASN A 90 -9.40 5.23 -10.58
N ALA A 91 -9.22 3.91 -10.74
CA ALA A 91 -8.68 3.04 -9.70
C ALA A 91 -7.18 3.26 -9.47
N MET A 92 -6.45 3.83 -10.44
CA MET A 92 -5.00 4.10 -10.35
C MET A 92 -4.65 5.26 -9.40
N GLN A 93 -5.64 5.84 -8.70
CA GLN A 93 -5.43 6.81 -7.62
C GLN A 93 -5.96 6.30 -6.28
N THR A 94 -6.49 5.07 -6.24
CA THR A 94 -7.09 4.49 -5.04
C THR A 94 -6.15 3.46 -4.45
N TYR A 95 -6.03 3.46 -3.12
CA TYR A 95 -5.20 2.53 -2.38
C TYR A 95 -5.88 2.09 -1.10
N TRP A 96 -5.40 0.97 -0.59
CA TRP A 96 -5.82 0.35 0.66
C TRP A 96 -4.65 0.23 1.60
N PHE A 97 -4.93 0.16 2.91
CA PHE A 97 -3.91 -0.24 3.86
C PHE A 97 -3.79 -1.74 3.91
N GLY A 98 -2.59 -2.21 4.20
CA GLY A 98 -2.32 -3.61 4.47
C GLY A 98 -1.25 -3.78 5.54
N TYR A 99 -1.14 -5.02 5.98
CA TYR A 99 -0.19 -5.46 6.99
C TYR A 99 0.26 -6.90 6.73
N PHE A 100 1.40 -7.28 7.30
CA PHE A 100 1.80 -8.68 7.40
C PHE A 100 1.50 -9.19 8.80
N THR A 101 1.04 -10.44 8.87
CA THR A 101 0.88 -11.14 10.14
C THR A 101 2.19 -11.78 10.59
N ASP A 102 3.04 -12.18 9.64
CA ASP A 102 4.33 -12.84 9.86
C ASP A 102 5.40 -12.21 8.95
N GLU A 103 6.66 -12.20 9.39
CA GLU A 103 7.81 -11.68 8.62
C GLU A 103 8.07 -12.47 7.33
N ASN A 104 7.58 -13.71 7.23
CA ASN A 104 7.76 -14.58 6.07
C ASN A 104 6.67 -14.41 5.00
N GLU A 105 5.63 -13.61 5.25
CA GLU A 105 4.58 -13.37 4.26
C GLU A 105 5.09 -12.49 3.12
N SER A 106 4.84 -12.92 1.89
CA SER A 106 5.19 -12.17 0.68
C SER A 106 4.06 -11.29 0.17
N VAL A 107 2.83 -11.50 0.64
CA VAL A 107 1.62 -10.83 0.19
C VAL A 107 0.89 -10.25 1.41
N PRO A 108 0.57 -8.95 1.42
CA PRO A 108 -0.05 -8.31 2.57
C PRO A 108 -1.54 -8.63 2.66
N HIS A 109 -2.04 -8.66 3.90
CA HIS A 109 -3.46 -8.68 4.20
C HIS A 109 -4.03 -7.27 4.11
N VAL A 110 -5.15 -7.12 3.43
CA VAL A 110 -5.82 -5.82 3.23
C VAL A 110 -6.68 -5.50 4.43
N ILE A 111 -6.64 -4.23 4.86
CA ILE A 111 -7.51 -3.71 5.91
C ILE A 111 -8.80 -3.22 5.26
N ALA A 112 -9.93 -3.80 5.68
CA ALA A 112 -11.24 -3.39 5.20
C ALA A 112 -11.59 -1.97 5.68
N VAL A 113 -12.41 -1.24 4.92
CA VAL A 113 -12.83 0.13 5.27
C VAL A 113 -13.46 0.18 6.67
N ALA A 114 -14.25 -0.83 7.03
CA ALA A 114 -14.89 -0.92 8.34
C ALA A 114 -13.90 -1.03 9.51
N ASP A 115 -12.68 -1.51 9.24
CA ASP A 115 -11.62 -1.66 10.23
C ASP A 115 -10.67 -0.45 10.28
N GLU A 116 -10.82 0.55 9.40
CA GLU A 116 -9.91 1.70 9.38
C GLU A 116 -10.03 2.61 10.60
N ASP A 117 -11.18 2.58 11.28
CA ASP A 117 -11.41 3.25 12.55
C ASP A 117 -10.95 2.42 13.76
N CYS A 118 -10.47 1.20 13.52
CA CYS A 118 -9.81 0.44 14.57
C CYS A 118 -8.39 0.97 14.80
N PRO A 119 -7.88 0.87 16.05
CA PRO A 119 -6.49 1.19 16.34
C PRO A 119 -5.51 0.33 15.54
N ILE A 120 -4.44 0.95 15.05
CA ILE A 120 -3.42 0.25 14.25
C ILE A 120 -2.72 -0.87 15.03
N SER A 121 -2.67 -0.77 16.36
CA SER A 121 -2.10 -1.76 17.26
C SER A 121 -2.81 -3.11 17.23
N LYS A 122 -4.05 -3.17 16.73
CA LYS A 122 -4.81 -4.42 16.54
C LYS A 122 -4.23 -5.28 15.41
N PHE A 123 -3.59 -4.66 14.42
CA PHE A 123 -3.13 -5.31 13.20
C PHE A 123 -1.60 -5.33 13.10
N LEU A 124 -0.96 -4.22 13.48
CA LEU A 124 0.48 -4.08 13.46
C LEU A 124 1.05 -4.52 14.80
N ASN A 125 1.82 -5.61 14.79
CA ASN A 125 2.49 -6.11 15.98
C ASN A 125 3.67 -5.21 16.36
N MET A 126 3.38 -4.07 16.99
CA MET A 126 4.35 -3.04 17.38
C MET A 126 4.90 -3.22 18.80
N THR A 127 4.49 -4.29 19.50
CA THR A 127 4.88 -4.59 20.88
C THR A 127 6.08 -5.53 20.97
N THR A 128 6.34 -6.36 19.97
CA THR A 128 7.45 -7.35 19.99
C THR A 128 8.67 -6.92 19.18
N SER A 129 8.51 -6.06 18.17
CA SER A 129 9.61 -5.57 17.34
C SER A 129 10.03 -4.15 17.74
N LYS A 130 11.34 -3.91 17.78
CA LYS A 130 11.99 -2.69 18.28
C LYS A 130 11.45 -1.42 17.60
N GLN A 131 10.49 -0.73 18.23
CA GLN A 131 10.07 0.66 17.94
C GLN A 131 9.81 0.97 16.45
N THR A 132 9.57 -0.04 15.61
CA THR A 132 9.49 0.13 14.16
C THR A 132 8.44 -0.81 13.58
N GLY A 133 7.38 -0.27 12.98
CA GLY A 133 6.35 -1.05 12.28
C GLY A 133 6.37 -0.76 10.78
N ASP A 134 5.99 -1.73 9.96
CA ASP A 134 5.78 -1.53 8.52
C ASP A 134 4.27 -1.39 8.24
N LEU A 135 3.87 -0.23 7.71
CA LEU A 135 2.54 0.02 7.15
C LEU A 135 2.61 -0.13 5.63
N ILE A 136 1.72 -0.93 5.08
CA ILE A 136 1.74 -1.26 3.67
C ILE A 136 0.61 -0.52 2.98
N ILE A 137 0.93 0.11 1.87
CA ILE A 137 -0.02 0.70 0.95
C ILE A 137 -0.18 -0.27 -0.21
N VAL A 138 -1.41 -0.73 -0.42
CA VAL A 138 -1.78 -1.66 -1.48
C VAL A 138 -2.57 -0.90 -2.54
N PRO A 139 -2.02 -0.69 -3.75
CA PRO A 139 -2.78 -0.11 -4.85
C PRO A 139 -4.02 -0.94 -5.18
N GLN A 140 -5.14 -0.29 -5.53
CA GLN A 140 -6.36 -0.99 -5.97
C GLN A 140 -6.09 -1.96 -7.13
N THR A 141 -5.14 -1.62 -8.01
CA THR A 141 -4.76 -2.44 -9.16
C THR A 141 -4.22 -3.82 -8.77
N GLN A 142 -3.66 -3.96 -7.57
CA GLN A 142 -3.13 -5.23 -7.05
C GLN A 142 -4.23 -6.11 -6.42
N LEU A 143 -5.42 -5.55 -6.19
CA LEU A 143 -6.55 -6.27 -5.59
C LEU A 143 -7.44 -6.89 -6.65
N GLY A 144 -7.78 -8.16 -6.44
CA GLY A 144 -8.76 -8.84 -7.27
C GLY A 144 -10.16 -8.26 -7.06
N PRO A 145 -10.91 -7.94 -8.13
CA PRO A 145 -12.24 -7.32 -8.02
C PRO A 145 -13.29 -8.19 -7.34
N VAL A 146 -13.07 -9.51 -7.28
CA VAL A 146 -14.02 -10.47 -6.68
C VAL A 146 -13.49 -11.03 -5.36
N CYS A 147 -12.17 -11.25 -5.24
CA CYS A 147 -11.60 -11.82 -4.02
C CYS A 147 -11.20 -10.78 -2.98
N GLU A 148 -11.18 -9.49 -3.34
CA GLU A 148 -10.81 -8.36 -2.45
C GLU A 148 -9.45 -8.55 -1.75
N GLN A 149 -8.59 -9.34 -2.38
CA GLN A 149 -7.27 -9.72 -1.88
C GLN A 149 -6.22 -9.45 -2.94
N CYS A 150 -5.00 -9.21 -2.48
CA CYS A 150 -3.82 -9.11 -3.35
C CYS A 150 -3.68 -10.39 -4.17
N CYS A 151 -3.84 -10.30 -5.49
CA CYS A 151 -3.66 -11.44 -6.39
C CYS A 151 -3.30 -11.00 -7.81
N GLU A 152 -2.72 -11.91 -8.60
CA GLU A 152 -2.39 -11.70 -10.02
C GLU A 152 -3.27 -12.58 -10.95
N GLY A 153 -4.57 -12.64 -10.65
CA GLY A 153 -5.53 -13.42 -11.45
C GLY A 153 -5.79 -14.82 -10.87
N CYS A 154 -6.28 -14.87 -9.63
CA CYS A 154 -6.63 -16.13 -8.98
C CYS A 154 -7.84 -16.83 -9.63
N ALA A 155 -8.15 -18.07 -9.25
CA ALA A 155 -9.30 -18.81 -9.79
C ALA A 155 -10.65 -18.09 -9.64
N ARG A 156 -10.77 -17.15 -8.68
CA ARG A 156 -11.96 -16.31 -8.47
C ARG A 156 -11.94 -15.00 -9.26
N CYS A 157 -10.77 -14.53 -9.68
CA CYS A 157 -10.58 -13.35 -10.51
C CYS A 157 -9.89 -13.77 -11.80
N PRO A 158 -10.59 -14.46 -12.73
CA PRO A 158 -10.00 -14.78 -14.02
C PRO A 158 -9.61 -13.47 -14.74
N PRO A 159 -8.53 -13.48 -15.54
CA PRO A 159 -8.15 -12.31 -16.31
C PRO A 159 -9.34 -11.88 -17.17
N ILE A 160 -9.65 -10.59 -17.13
CA ILE A 160 -10.72 -10.02 -17.96
C ILE A 160 -10.31 -10.28 -19.42
N GLN A 161 -11.02 -11.18 -20.11
CA GLN A 161 -10.88 -11.33 -21.54
C GLN A 161 -11.34 -10.01 -22.16
N ASN A 162 -10.39 -9.17 -22.56
CA ASN A 162 -10.66 -8.06 -23.45
C ASN A 162 -11.17 -8.67 -24.75
N ASN A 163 -12.49 -8.78 -24.90
CA ASN A 163 -13.12 -8.95 -26.20
C ASN A 163 -12.90 -7.65 -26.97
N GLN A 164 -11.80 -7.59 -27.70
CA GLN A 164 -11.62 -6.70 -28.85
C GLN A 164 -11.31 -7.54 -30.08
#